data_AF-A0A844Z169-F1
#
_entry.id   AF-A0A844Z169-F1
#
_cell.length_a   1.000
_cell.length_b   1.000
_cell.length_c   1.000
_cell.angle_alpha   90.00
_cell.angle_beta   90.00
_cell.angle_gamma   90.00
#
_symmetry.space_group_name_H-M   'P 1'
#
loop_
_entity.id
_entity.type
_entity.pdbx_description
1 polymer ?
#
loop_
_entity_poly.entity_id
_entity_poly.type
_entity_poly.pdbx_seq_one_letter_code
_entity_poly.pdbx_strand_id
1 'polypeptide(L)'
;MRMPFPGPADLTLYRTKGSAETGAFLRYREGTGFALFGELALQREAIDGEFRAAGLPAPCWGEGDGEQFITVTASSPLPWVLSV
;
A
#
# COMPACT_ATOMS: atom_id res chain seq x y z
N MET A 1 -5.89 -8.03 6.85
CA MET A 1 -5.01 -9.13 7.29
C MET A 1 -3.58 -8.62 7.30
N ARG A 2 -2.92 -8.62 8.46
CA ARG A 2 -1.49 -8.31 8.54
C ARG A 2 -0.71 -9.51 8.01
N MET A 3 0.22 -9.27 7.11
CA MET A 3 1.07 -10.30 6.52
C MET A 3 2.47 -10.20 7.12
N PRO A 4 3.16 -11.33 7.33
CA PRO A 4 4.59 -11.28 7.64
C PRO A 4 5.30 -10.62 6.44
N PHE A 5 6.05 -9.57 6.72
CA PHE A 5 6.79 -8.81 5.71
C PHE A 5 8.21 -8.57 6.23
N PRO A 6 9.25 -8.83 5.42
CA PRO A 6 10.62 -8.63 5.85
C PRO A 6 10.96 -7.15 5.89
N GLY A 7 11.66 -6.72 6.96
CA GLY A 7 12.18 -5.36 7.09
C GLY A 7 11.43 -4.51 8.12
N PRO A 8 11.73 -3.20 8.18
CA PRO A 8 11.21 -2.27 9.19
C PRO A 8 9.79 -1.77 8.88
N ALA A 9 9.04 -2.49 8.04
CA ALA A 9 7.72 -2.10 7.56
C ALA A 9 6.69 -3.20 7.80
N ASP A 10 5.45 -2.79 8.06
CA ASP A 10 4.32 -3.68 8.27
C ASP A 10 3.36 -3.68 7.09
N LEU A 11 3.18 -4.85 6.47
CA LEU A 11 2.21 -5.03 5.40
C LEU A 11 0.85 -5.48 5.94
N THR A 12 -0.20 -4.77 5.55
CA THR A 12 -1.60 -5.17 5.75
C THR A 12 -2.31 -5.24 4.41
N LEU A 13 -2.84 -6.40 4.08
CA LEU A 13 -3.75 -6.57 2.94
C LEU A 13 -5.18 -6.35 3.40
N TYR A 14 -5.97 -5.62 2.62
CA TYR A 14 -7.37 -5.38 2.92
C TYR A 14 -8.27 -5.59 1.71
N ARG A 15 -9.54 -5.78 2.02
CA ARG A 15 -10.65 -5.74 1.07
C ARG A 15 -11.80 -4.97 1.70
N THR A 16 -12.49 -4.18 0.91
CA THR A 16 -13.64 -3.39 1.37
C THR A 16 -14.90 -3.91 0.68
N LYS A 17 -15.87 -4.39 1.47
CA LYS A 17 -17.12 -4.92 0.92
C LYS A 17 -17.96 -3.86 0.22
N GLY A 18 -17.99 -2.64 0.76
CA GLY A 18 -18.86 -1.56 0.27
C GLY A 18 -18.42 -0.94 -1.06
N SER A 19 -17.11 -0.84 -1.30
CA SER A 19 -16.54 -0.24 -2.52
C SER A 19 -16.01 -1.27 -3.52
N ALA A 20 -16.08 -2.57 -3.19
CA ALA A 20 -15.48 -3.64 -3.98
C ALA A 20 -13.99 -3.40 -4.31
N GLU A 21 -13.22 -2.87 -3.35
CA GLU A 21 -11.80 -2.62 -3.52
C GLU A 21 -10.97 -3.64 -2.76
N THR A 22 -9.74 -3.82 -3.22
CA THR A 22 -8.69 -4.53 -2.51
C THR A 22 -7.44 -3.68 -2.51
N GLY A 23 -6.60 -3.85 -1.50
CA GLY A 23 -5.39 -3.08 -1.42
C GLY A 23 -4.37 -3.60 -0.43
N ALA A 24 -3.23 -2.94 -0.47
CA ALA A 24 -2.10 -3.15 0.42
C ALA A 24 -1.80 -1.84 1.15
N PHE A 25 -1.51 -1.95 2.45
CA PHE A 25 -1.12 -0.85 3.32
C PHE A 25 0.23 -1.21 3.94
N LEU A 26 1.26 -0.47 3.59
CA LEU A 26 2.59 -0.56 4.20
C LEU A 26 2.75 0.56 5.22
N ARG A 27 3.06 0.20 6.46
CA ARG A 27 3.38 1.15 7.55
C ARG A 27 4.86 1.13 7.85
N TYR A 28 5.44 2.30 8.01
CA TYR A 28 6.81 2.53 8.40
C TYR A 28 6.79 3.30 9.72
N ARG A 29 7.51 2.80 10.71
CA ARG A 29 7.55 3.36 12.06
C ARG A 29 8.96 3.37 12.59
N GLU A 30 9.28 4.43 13.31
CA GLU A 30 10.54 4.61 14.05
C GLU A 30 11.79 4.54 13.14
N GLY A 31 12.96 4.85 13.72
CA GLY A 31 14.21 5.21 13.01
C GLY A 31 14.44 4.57 11.64
N THR A 32 14.58 3.25 11.57
CA THR A 32 14.88 2.52 10.32
C THR A 32 13.70 2.50 9.35
N GLY A 33 12.46 2.47 9.86
CA GLY A 33 11.26 2.53 9.02
C GLY A 33 11.15 3.87 8.30
N PHE A 34 11.35 4.97 9.02
CA PHE A 34 11.33 6.32 8.44
C PHE A 34 12.49 6.56 7.47
N ALA A 35 13.68 6.05 7.77
CA ALA A 35 14.81 6.12 6.84
C ALA A 35 14.49 5.40 5.51
N LEU A 36 13.95 4.17 5.60
CA LEU A 36 13.54 3.42 4.41
C LEU A 36 12.43 4.13 3.62
N PHE A 37 11.43 4.69 4.31
CA PHE A 37 10.39 5.48 3.65
C PHE A 37 10.98 6.69 2.91
N GLY A 38 11.95 7.38 3.52
CA GLY A 38 12.67 8.50 2.89
C GLY A 38 13.43 8.07 1.63
N GLU A 39 14.15 6.94 1.67
CA GLU A 39 14.84 6.39 0.50
C GLU A 39 13.88 6.04 -0.64
N LEU A 40 12.74 5.44 -0.31
CA LEU A 40 11.69 5.13 -1.29
C LEU A 40 11.05 6.39 -1.84
N ALA A 41 10.83 7.41 -1.01
CA ALA A 41 10.23 8.68 -1.42
C ALA A 41 11.10 9.44 -2.44
N LEU A 42 12.44 9.32 -2.36
CA LEU A 42 13.36 9.86 -3.38
C LEU A 42 13.17 9.22 -4.76
N GLN A 43 12.64 7.99 -4.80
CA GLN A 43 12.39 7.24 -6.02
C GLN A 43 10.90 7.20 -6.39
N ARG A 44 10.06 8.03 -5.74
CA ARG A 44 8.60 8.00 -5.88
C ARG A 44 8.15 8.06 -7.34
N GLU A 45 8.73 8.95 -8.15
CA GLU A 45 8.32 9.08 -9.54
C GLU A 45 8.60 7.80 -10.37
N ALA A 46 9.74 7.16 -10.13
CA ALA A 46 10.10 5.90 -10.77
C ALA A 46 9.16 4.78 -10.32
N ILE A 47 8.91 4.66 -9.01
CA ILE A 47 7.98 3.68 -8.43
C ILE A 47 6.56 3.88 -9.00
N ASP A 48 6.04 5.11 -8.96
CA ASP A 48 4.73 5.45 -9.52
C ASP A 48 4.69 5.19 -11.04
N GLY A 49 5.82 5.29 -11.73
CA GLY A 49 6.00 4.93 -13.14
C GLY A 49 5.88 3.42 -13.39
N GLU A 50 6.52 2.59 -12.57
CA GLU A 50 6.45 1.12 -12.66
C GLU A 50 5.01 0.61 -12.48
N PHE A 51 4.28 1.15 -11.48
CA PHE A 51 2.88 0.80 -11.26
C PHE A 51 2.03 1.15 -12.48
N ARG A 52 2.18 2.36 -13.03
CA ARG A 52 1.46 2.77 -14.24
C ARG A 52 1.81 1.91 -15.45
N ALA A 53 3.09 1.58 -15.65
CA ALA A 53 3.54 0.72 -16.75
C ALA A 53 2.95 -0.71 -16.64
N ALA A 54 2.72 -1.19 -15.42
CA ALA A 54 2.04 -2.46 -15.15
C ALA A 54 0.50 -2.38 -15.25
N GLY A 55 -0.07 -1.20 -15.55
CA GLY A 55 -1.52 -0.98 -15.58
C GLY A 55 -2.16 -0.96 -14.18
N LEU A 56 -1.35 -0.76 -13.14
CA LEU A 56 -1.80 -0.67 -11.75
C LEU A 56 -2.01 0.81 -11.33
N PRO A 57 -2.89 1.07 -10.34
CA PRO A 57 -3.01 2.38 -9.72
C PRO A 57 -1.68 2.80 -9.09
N ALA A 58 -1.32 4.08 -9.22
CA ALA A 58 -0.14 4.62 -8.55
C ALA A 58 -0.32 4.54 -7.02
N PRO A 59 0.75 4.24 -6.27
CA PRO A 59 0.70 4.25 -4.82
C PRO A 59 0.33 5.62 -4.24
N CYS A 60 -0.46 5.62 -3.17
CA CYS A 60 -0.73 6.80 -2.35
C CYS A 60 0.26 6.81 -1.18
N TRP A 61 0.94 7.94 -1.02
CA TRP A 61 1.96 8.16 0.00
C TRP A 61 1.41 9.14 1.03
N GLY A 62 1.59 8.84 2.31
CA GLY A 62 1.08 9.68 3.37
C GLY A 62 1.87 9.60 4.65
N GLU A 63 1.59 10.55 5.53
CA GLU A 63 2.16 10.67 6.86
C GLU A 63 1.01 10.84 7.84
N GLY A 64 1.11 10.16 8.98
CA GLY A 64 0.16 10.22 10.09
C GLY A 64 0.91 10.39 11.41
N ASP A 65 0.16 10.47 12.50
CA ASP A 65 0.74 10.65 13.84
C ASP A 65 1.61 9.44 14.23
N GLY A 66 2.93 9.62 14.15
CA GLY A 66 3.92 8.58 14.46
C GLY A 66 4.11 7.49 13.40
N GLU A 67 3.56 7.64 12.18
CA GLU A 67 3.79 6.68 11.09
C GLU A 67 3.83 7.31 9.70
N GLN A 68 4.63 6.74 8.82
CA GLN A 68 4.59 7.03 7.39
C GLN A 68 4.04 5.80 6.67
N PHE A 69 3.33 5.99 5.57
CA PHE A 69 2.67 4.88 4.89
C PHE A 69 2.60 5.01 3.38
N ILE A 70 2.55 3.85 2.74
CA ILE A 70 2.28 3.69 1.32
C ILE A 70 1.07 2.78 1.19
N THR A 71 0.09 3.19 0.40
CA THR A 71 -1.10 2.38 0.11
C THR A 71 -1.27 2.20 -1.39
N VAL A 72 -1.76 1.04 -1.77
CA VAL A 72 -2.19 0.77 -3.14
C VAL A 72 -3.59 0.19 -3.05
N THR A 73 -4.55 0.85 -3.68
CA THR A 73 -5.95 0.41 -3.77
C THR A 73 -6.30 0.20 -5.22
N ALA A 74 -6.87 -0.97 -5.53
CA ALA A 74 -7.39 -1.29 -6.84
C ALA A 74 -8.82 -1.83 -6.74
N SER A 75 -9.58 -1.65 -7.80
CA SER A 75 -10.87 -2.32 -7.95
C SER A 75 -10.66 -3.83 -7.91
N SER A 76 -11.52 -4.52 -7.17
CA SER A 76 -11.53 -5.97 -7.16
C SER A 76 -11.83 -6.51 -8.56
N PRO A 77 -11.09 -7.52 -9.04
CA PRO A 77 -11.37 -8.15 -10.32
C PRO A 77 -12.68 -8.96 -10.33
N LEU A 78 -13.26 -9.24 -9.15
CA LEU A 78 -14.53 -9.95 -9.01
C LEU A 78 -15.47 -9.18 -8.07
N PRO A 79 -16.76 -9.01 -8.42
CA PRO A 79 -17.73 -8.47 -7.49
C PRO A 79 -17.92 -9.46 -6.34
N TRP A 80 -17.73 -8.98 -5.11
CA TRP A 80 -17.87 -9.80 -3.90
C TRP A 80 -19.35 -10.00 -3.52
N VAL A 81 -20.18 -10.40 -4.47
CA VAL A 81 -21.54 -10.83 -4.17
C VAL A 81 -21.43 -12.25 -3.65
N LEU A 82 -21.71 -12.44 -2.36
CA LEU A 82 -22.03 -13.77 -1.88
C LEU A 82 -23.26 -14.21 -2.66
N SER A 83 -23.15 -15.29 -3.44
CA SER A 83 -24.32 -16.08 -3.80
C SER A 83 -25.01 -16.45 -2.48
N VAL A 84 -26.16 -15.82 -2.23
CA VAL A 84 -27.12 -16.27 -1.22
C VAL A 84 -27.98 -17.34 -1.87
#